data_AF-A0A961WVL2-F1
#
_entry.id   AF-A0A961WVL2-F1
#
_cell.length_a   1.000
_cell.length_b   1.000
_cell.length_c   1.000
_cell.angle_alpha   90.00
_cell.angle_beta   90.00
_cell.angle_gamma   90.00
#
_symmetry.space_group_name_H-M   'P 1'
#
loop_
_entity.id
_entity.type
_entity.pdbx_description
1 polymer ?
#
loop_
_entity_poly.entity_id
_entity_poly.type
_entity_poly.pdbx_seq_one_letter_code
_entity_poly.pdbx_strand_id
1 'polypeptide(L)'
;MKFGPVPVDEAEGAILAHALRLPQGMVLRKGTVLGSADLAAVRAGGIGEVIVARKGPDDIGEDDAALAIADALLASGLRAEAASTGRVNLYATVDGLFRANVELVDAINRIDSGITLATLANLVEVNAGRMVATVKIIPYAVDAGSLSRAIAVAGGDVIAIDAYIPKRIGVVATQLPSLKASVMDKTIRVLEGRLAISGSVISAEIRTAHNTQAIAEGIRALIGKSDIVLIFGASAICDIDDVIPSAIRAEGGSVLHFGMPVDPGNLMLLGEIRGKPVIGAPGCARSPAENGFDWILQRLIAGREVSANEITGMGVGGLLMEIGTRPQPREGRRVSPRLSAVILAAGQSKRMGAANKLLAELDGKPLVAHAADAALAARPAEVIVVTGHEAGTVGAALGDKSLRLVHNPDFASGMASSLVAGLAAVEPASDGVIVLLGDMPLVNGAMIEKMANAFGASEPAPIVIATSKGERGNPVIWPRRHVERLMQLTGDKGARDLLTELAGETVMVELGEAAALDLDTREALERAGGRISL
;
A
#
# COMPACT_ATOMS: atom_id res chain seq x y z
N MET A 1 40.03 -12.61 -17.22
CA MET A 1 39.86 -11.51 -18.20
C MET A 1 40.72 -10.29 -17.84
N LYS A 2 41.35 -9.64 -18.82
CA LYS A 2 42.10 -8.38 -18.61
C LYS A 2 41.22 -7.20 -19.00
N PHE A 3 41.05 -6.22 -18.11
CA PHE A 3 40.26 -5.01 -18.33
C PHE A 3 41.12 -3.78 -18.10
N GLY A 4 41.05 -2.79 -19.00
CA GLY A 4 41.78 -1.54 -18.82
C GLY A 4 42.00 -0.76 -20.12
N PRO A 5 42.68 0.39 -20.04
CA PRO A 5 43.09 1.14 -21.22
C PRO A 5 44.12 0.33 -22.01
N VAL A 6 43.99 0.35 -23.34
CA VAL A 6 44.90 -0.30 -24.29
C VAL A 6 45.12 0.66 -25.46
N PRO A 7 46.36 0.81 -25.95
CA PRO A 7 46.64 1.55 -27.18
C PRO A 7 45.80 1.01 -28.34
N VAL A 8 45.27 1.91 -29.18
CA VAL A 8 44.39 1.52 -30.30
C VAL A 8 45.06 0.52 -31.24
N ASP A 9 46.39 0.60 -31.41
CA ASP A 9 47.15 -0.32 -32.26
C ASP A 9 47.28 -1.73 -31.70
N GLU A 10 47.04 -1.90 -30.41
CA GLU A 10 47.03 -3.21 -29.77
C GLU A 10 45.61 -3.75 -29.63
N ALA A 11 44.58 -2.91 -29.70
CA ALA A 11 43.21 -3.23 -29.27
C ALA A 11 42.42 -4.18 -30.22
N GLU A 12 43.03 -4.68 -31.28
CA GLU A 12 42.35 -5.59 -32.24
C GLU A 12 41.91 -6.88 -31.55
N GLY A 13 40.67 -7.31 -31.83
CA GLY A 13 40.02 -8.46 -31.20
C GLY A 13 39.59 -8.24 -29.74
N ALA A 14 39.88 -7.08 -29.14
CA ALA A 14 39.41 -6.74 -27.80
C ALA A 14 37.95 -6.25 -27.82
N ILE A 15 37.25 -6.38 -26.69
CA ILE A 15 35.85 -5.98 -26.55
C ILE A 15 35.81 -4.57 -25.97
N LEU A 16 35.17 -3.63 -26.67
CA LEU A 16 35.06 -2.25 -26.26
C LEU A 16 34.18 -2.09 -25.00
N ALA A 17 34.74 -1.54 -23.92
CA ALA A 17 34.04 -1.47 -22.63
C ALA A 17 33.00 -0.34 -22.54
N HIS A 18 33.19 0.75 -23.27
CA HIS A 18 32.31 1.92 -23.29
C HIS A 18 32.01 2.33 -24.72
N ALA A 19 30.77 2.74 -24.99
CA ALA A 19 30.41 3.21 -26.31
C ALA A 19 31.26 4.43 -26.70
N LEU A 20 31.73 4.46 -27.95
CA LEU A 20 32.52 5.58 -28.49
C LEU A 20 31.70 6.28 -29.57
N ARG A 21 31.61 7.60 -29.48
CA ARG A 21 31.10 8.46 -30.54
C ARG A 21 32.28 8.96 -31.35
N LEU A 22 32.30 8.61 -32.63
CA LEU A 22 33.38 8.91 -33.57
C LEU A 22 32.93 10.02 -34.54
N PRO A 23 33.86 10.61 -35.32
CA PRO A 23 33.51 11.60 -36.34
C PRO A 23 32.50 11.06 -37.36
N GLN A 24 31.87 11.98 -38.11
CA GLN A 24 30.80 11.70 -39.08
C GLN A 24 29.56 10.99 -38.50
N GLY A 25 29.38 11.01 -37.17
CA GLY A 25 28.19 10.47 -36.51
C GLY A 25 28.21 8.96 -36.26
N MET A 26 29.34 8.30 -36.49
CA MET A 26 29.47 6.87 -36.21
C MET A 26 29.52 6.60 -34.70
N VAL A 27 28.84 5.54 -34.25
CA VAL A 27 28.84 5.12 -32.85
C VAL A 27 29.23 3.65 -32.75
N LEU A 28 30.39 3.38 -32.13
CA LEU A 28 30.75 2.04 -31.69
C LEU A 28 30.06 1.76 -30.36
N ARG A 29 29.30 0.67 -30.29
CA ARG A 29 28.54 0.33 -29.09
C ARG A 29 29.46 -0.33 -28.06
N LYS A 30 29.07 -0.20 -26.80
CA LYS A 30 29.65 -1.04 -25.74
C LYS A 30 29.46 -2.52 -26.11
N GLY A 31 30.49 -3.34 -25.93
CA GLY A 31 30.49 -4.77 -26.24
C GLY A 31 30.91 -5.13 -27.67
N THR A 32 31.20 -4.13 -28.53
CA THR A 32 31.73 -4.40 -29.88
C THR A 32 33.13 -5.04 -29.80
N VAL A 33 33.31 -6.17 -30.49
CA VAL A 33 34.64 -6.74 -30.74
C VAL A 33 35.32 -5.89 -31.82
N LEU A 34 36.44 -5.26 -31.48
CA LEU A 34 37.10 -4.29 -32.35
C LEU A 34 37.83 -4.99 -33.51
N GLY A 35 37.38 -4.76 -34.74
CA GLY A 35 38.10 -5.16 -35.96
C GLY A 35 38.99 -4.04 -36.49
N SER A 36 39.80 -4.35 -37.52
CA SER A 36 40.74 -3.38 -38.10
C SER A 36 40.04 -2.11 -38.65
N ALA A 37 38.80 -2.25 -39.17
CA ALA A 37 38.00 -1.12 -39.65
C ALA A 37 37.52 -0.19 -38.52
N ASP A 38 37.10 -0.76 -37.39
CA ASP A 38 36.69 0.01 -36.21
C ASP A 38 37.88 0.79 -35.67
N LEU A 39 39.04 0.14 -35.54
CA LEU A 39 40.27 0.76 -35.07
C LEU A 39 40.75 1.89 -35.99
N ALA A 40 40.67 1.71 -37.31
CA ALA A 40 41.00 2.78 -38.26
C ALA A 40 40.13 4.03 -38.06
N ALA A 41 38.83 3.84 -37.78
CA ALA A 41 37.94 4.96 -37.51
C ALA A 41 38.16 5.59 -36.12
N VAL A 42 38.50 4.79 -35.11
CA VAL A 42 38.91 5.28 -33.78
C VAL A 42 40.18 6.15 -33.93
N ARG A 43 41.18 5.72 -34.71
CA ARG A 43 42.38 6.52 -35.02
C ARG A 43 42.03 7.81 -35.76
N ALA A 44 41.18 7.75 -36.77
CA ALA A 44 40.74 8.93 -37.52
C ALA A 44 39.99 9.94 -36.63
N GLY A 45 39.39 9.47 -35.53
CA GLY A 45 38.80 10.29 -34.47
C GLY A 45 39.79 10.90 -33.49
N GLY A 46 41.11 10.65 -33.63
CA GLY A 46 42.15 11.19 -32.76
C GLY A 46 42.22 10.52 -31.38
N ILE A 47 41.62 9.34 -31.22
CA ILE A 47 41.65 8.58 -29.96
C ILE A 47 42.86 7.65 -30.00
N GLY A 48 43.79 7.79 -29.04
CA GLY A 48 45.02 6.99 -28.95
C GLY A 48 44.90 5.73 -28.08
N GLU A 49 43.98 5.71 -27.13
CA GLU A 49 43.72 4.59 -26.23
C GLU A 49 42.23 4.35 -26.05
N VAL A 50 41.85 3.09 -25.86
CA VAL A 50 40.47 2.67 -25.61
C VAL A 50 40.41 1.73 -24.41
N ILE A 51 39.35 1.84 -23.61
CA ILE A 51 39.12 0.91 -22.50
C ILE A 51 38.46 -0.35 -23.08
N VAL A 52 39.13 -1.49 -22.91
CA VAL A 52 38.70 -2.77 -23.49
C VAL A 52 38.78 -3.90 -22.47
N ALA A 53 38.06 -4.98 -22.79
CA ALA A 53 38.19 -6.28 -22.16
C ALA A 53 38.82 -7.27 -23.14
N ARG A 54 39.80 -8.05 -22.67
CA ARG A 54 40.36 -9.19 -23.42
C ARG A 54 40.19 -10.48 -22.64
N LYS A 55 39.57 -11.46 -23.30
CA LYS A 55 39.48 -12.83 -22.81
C LYS A 55 40.88 -13.44 -22.75
N GLY A 56 41.20 -14.06 -21.63
CA GLY A 56 42.31 -15.00 -21.48
C GLY A 56 41.94 -16.37 -22.04
N PRO A 57 42.90 -17.31 -22.08
CA PRO A 57 42.70 -18.64 -22.64
C PRO A 57 41.64 -19.47 -21.90
N ASP A 58 41.49 -19.25 -20.59
CA ASP A 58 40.56 -19.98 -19.72
C ASP A 58 39.27 -19.19 -19.40
N ASP A 59 39.05 -18.05 -20.07
CA ASP A 59 37.85 -17.24 -19.87
C ASP A 59 36.71 -17.72 -20.77
N ILE A 60 35.54 -17.93 -20.17
CA ILE A 60 34.29 -18.30 -20.87
C ILE A 60 33.45 -17.05 -21.12
N GLY A 61 32.92 -16.90 -22.34
CA GLY A 61 32.11 -15.75 -22.74
C GLY A 61 30.86 -15.58 -21.88
N GLU A 62 30.42 -14.33 -21.71
CA GLU A 62 29.32 -13.98 -20.81
C GLU A 62 28.00 -14.72 -21.10
N ASP A 63 27.63 -14.89 -22.37
CA ASP A 63 26.39 -15.58 -22.74
C ASP A 63 26.50 -17.10 -22.50
N ASP A 64 27.63 -17.70 -22.86
CA ASP A 64 27.86 -19.14 -22.64
C ASP A 64 27.90 -19.48 -21.15
N ALA A 65 28.54 -18.62 -20.35
CA ALA A 65 28.61 -18.78 -18.90
C ALA A 65 27.23 -18.59 -18.24
N ALA A 66 26.46 -17.57 -18.66
CA ALA A 66 25.12 -17.34 -18.14
C ALA A 66 24.18 -18.53 -18.46
N LEU A 67 24.26 -19.05 -19.69
CA LEU A 67 23.47 -20.19 -20.13
C LEU A 67 23.83 -21.45 -19.35
N ALA A 68 25.11 -21.76 -19.19
CA ALA A 68 25.54 -22.95 -18.47
C ALA A 68 25.08 -22.98 -17.00
N ILE A 69 25.10 -21.83 -16.32
CA ILE A 69 24.57 -21.73 -14.94
C ILE A 69 23.04 -21.85 -14.96
N ALA A 70 22.36 -21.17 -15.89
CA ALA A 70 20.90 -21.23 -15.97
C ALA A 70 20.39 -22.65 -16.27
N ASP A 71 21.05 -23.38 -17.15
CA ASP A 71 20.74 -24.78 -17.48
C ASP A 71 20.92 -25.69 -16.27
N ALA A 72 21.97 -25.47 -15.46
CA ALA A 72 22.19 -26.21 -14.22
C ALA A 72 21.12 -25.92 -13.16
N LEU A 73 20.53 -24.72 -13.16
CA LEU A 73 19.43 -24.32 -12.28
C LEU A 73 18.05 -24.83 -12.73
N LEU A 74 17.91 -25.39 -13.94
CA LEU A 74 16.61 -25.82 -14.44
C LEU A 74 16.08 -27.01 -13.62
N ALA A 75 14.97 -26.74 -12.93
CA ALA A 75 14.21 -27.72 -12.17
C ALA A 75 12.76 -27.81 -12.69
N SER A 76 11.95 -28.68 -12.08
CA SER A 76 10.53 -28.81 -12.42
C SER A 76 9.80 -27.47 -12.29
N GLY A 77 9.00 -27.14 -13.30
CA GLY A 77 8.21 -25.91 -13.33
C GLY A 77 8.97 -24.65 -13.79
N LEU A 78 10.21 -24.78 -14.27
CA LEU A 78 11.03 -23.68 -14.76
C LEU A 78 11.38 -23.81 -16.24
N ARG A 79 11.51 -22.67 -16.91
CA ARG A 79 12.15 -22.55 -18.23
C ARG A 79 13.15 -21.39 -18.21
N ALA A 80 14.21 -21.50 -19.01
CA ALA A 80 15.13 -20.41 -19.28
C ALA A 80 14.82 -19.75 -20.62
N GLU A 81 15.12 -18.44 -20.73
CA GLU A 81 15.24 -17.76 -22.02
C GLU A 81 16.63 -17.94 -22.62
N ALA A 82 16.79 -17.58 -23.90
CA ALA A 82 18.10 -17.54 -24.53
C ALA A 82 19.02 -16.51 -23.84
N ALA A 83 20.30 -16.81 -23.77
CA ALA A 83 21.29 -15.87 -23.26
C ALA A 83 21.39 -14.64 -24.16
N SER A 84 21.46 -13.47 -23.53
CA SER A 84 21.69 -12.21 -24.22
C SER A 84 22.43 -11.24 -23.31
N THR A 85 23.57 -10.73 -23.78
CA THR A 85 24.40 -9.75 -23.06
C THR A 85 24.77 -10.21 -21.65
N GLY A 86 25.14 -11.48 -21.51
CA GLY A 86 25.50 -12.12 -20.25
C GLY A 86 24.33 -12.35 -19.30
N ARG A 87 23.08 -12.31 -19.78
CA ARG A 87 21.88 -12.50 -18.95
C ARG A 87 21.06 -13.67 -19.45
N VAL A 88 20.54 -14.46 -18.51
CA VAL A 88 19.48 -15.45 -18.74
C VAL A 88 18.39 -15.27 -17.69
N ASN A 89 17.15 -15.12 -18.13
CA ASN A 89 15.99 -15.02 -17.27
C ASN A 89 15.30 -16.38 -17.16
N LEU A 90 14.85 -16.73 -15.95
CA LEU A 90 14.10 -17.95 -15.67
C LEU A 90 12.66 -17.61 -15.33
N TYR A 91 11.73 -18.40 -15.87
CA TYR A 91 10.29 -18.20 -15.76
C TYR A 91 9.60 -19.44 -15.22
N ALA A 92 8.57 -19.22 -14.40
CA ALA A 92 7.66 -20.27 -14.00
C ALA A 92 6.86 -20.77 -15.23
N THR A 93 6.66 -22.08 -15.33
CA THR A 93 5.82 -22.70 -16.38
C THR A 93 4.46 -23.17 -15.86
N VAL A 94 4.27 -23.13 -14.55
CA VAL A 94 3.05 -23.55 -13.85
C VAL A 94 2.74 -22.58 -12.71
N ASP A 95 1.49 -22.54 -12.27
CA ASP A 95 1.05 -21.79 -11.10
C ASP A 95 1.46 -22.52 -9.81
N GLY A 96 1.97 -21.80 -8.83
CA GLY A 96 2.46 -22.40 -7.58
C GLY A 96 3.26 -21.44 -6.71
N LEU A 97 4.08 -22.01 -5.82
CA LEU A 97 5.00 -21.25 -4.97
C LEU A 97 6.42 -21.32 -5.52
N PHE A 98 7.05 -20.16 -5.69
CA PHE A 98 8.48 -20.10 -5.99
C PHE A 98 9.29 -20.49 -4.76
N ARG A 99 10.15 -21.51 -4.88
CA ARG A 99 11.02 -21.97 -3.81
C ARG A 99 12.46 -21.60 -4.14
N ALA A 100 13.15 -21.02 -3.17
CA ALA A 100 14.57 -20.72 -3.23
C ALA A 100 15.28 -21.22 -1.96
N ASN A 101 16.39 -21.90 -2.14
CA ASN A 101 17.32 -22.23 -1.06
C ASN A 101 18.29 -21.05 -0.87
N VAL A 102 18.15 -20.34 0.24
CA VAL A 102 18.92 -19.13 0.53
C VAL A 102 20.41 -19.45 0.61
N GLU A 103 20.79 -20.56 1.25
CA GLU A 103 22.21 -20.92 1.40
C GLU A 103 22.89 -21.19 0.05
N LEU A 104 22.20 -21.88 -0.88
CA LEU A 104 22.74 -22.21 -2.19
C LEU A 104 22.76 -21.01 -3.14
N VAL A 105 21.72 -20.17 -3.12
CA VAL A 105 21.71 -18.90 -3.87
C VAL A 105 22.86 -18.00 -3.42
N ASP A 106 23.06 -17.86 -2.11
CA ASP A 106 24.18 -17.11 -1.54
C ASP A 106 25.53 -17.73 -1.90
N ALA A 107 25.63 -19.07 -1.87
CA ALA A 107 26.86 -19.77 -2.22
C ALA A 107 27.27 -19.48 -3.67
N ILE A 108 26.34 -19.47 -4.63
CA ILE A 108 26.61 -19.11 -6.03
C ILE A 108 27.15 -17.66 -6.09
N ASN A 109 26.46 -16.72 -5.45
CA ASN A 109 26.82 -15.30 -5.47
C ASN A 109 28.17 -14.99 -4.78
N ARG A 110 28.65 -15.86 -3.90
CA ARG A 110 29.94 -15.70 -3.20
C ARG A 110 31.15 -16.24 -3.98
N ILE A 111 30.94 -16.97 -5.08
CA ILE A 111 32.03 -17.63 -5.82
C ILE A 111 32.89 -16.62 -6.56
N ASP A 112 32.27 -15.67 -7.25
CA ASP A 112 32.95 -14.70 -8.11
C ASP A 112 32.08 -13.46 -8.25
N SER A 113 32.66 -12.27 -8.04
CA SER A 113 31.93 -10.99 -8.17
C SER A 113 31.33 -10.74 -9.56
N GLY A 114 31.82 -11.43 -10.59
CA GLY A 114 31.31 -11.35 -11.95
C GLY A 114 30.09 -12.23 -12.21
N ILE A 115 29.76 -13.17 -11.32
CA ILE A 115 28.64 -14.10 -11.44
C ILE A 115 27.58 -13.70 -10.42
N THR A 116 26.37 -13.42 -10.89
CA THR A 116 25.25 -13.10 -9.99
C THR A 116 24.00 -13.89 -10.34
N LEU A 117 23.30 -14.35 -9.31
CA LEU A 117 21.97 -14.97 -9.36
C LEU A 117 21.04 -14.16 -8.46
N ALA A 118 20.00 -13.58 -9.04
CA ALA A 118 18.94 -12.90 -8.31
C ALA A 118 17.63 -13.65 -8.47
N THR A 119 16.85 -13.76 -7.40
CA THR A 119 15.58 -14.49 -7.36
C THR A 119 14.46 -13.62 -6.76
N LEU A 120 13.20 -14.03 -6.96
CA LEU A 120 12.11 -13.56 -6.10
C LEU A 120 12.34 -13.99 -4.64
N ALA A 121 11.58 -13.41 -3.72
CA ALA A 121 11.56 -13.88 -2.34
C ALA A 121 11.06 -15.33 -2.26
N ASN A 122 11.57 -16.08 -1.27
CA ASN A 122 11.20 -17.49 -1.10
C ASN A 122 9.71 -17.64 -0.74
N LEU A 123 9.07 -18.66 -1.30
CA LEU A 123 7.67 -19.05 -1.10
C LEU A 123 6.64 -17.98 -1.46
N VAL A 124 6.95 -17.12 -2.44
CA VAL A 124 5.95 -16.23 -3.04
C VAL A 124 5.11 -16.97 -4.07
N GLU A 125 3.83 -16.66 -4.13
CA GLU A 125 2.93 -17.14 -5.18
C GLU A 125 3.35 -16.61 -6.55
N VAL A 126 3.36 -17.48 -7.55
CA VAL A 126 3.70 -17.14 -8.94
C VAL A 126 2.70 -17.76 -9.90
N ASN A 127 2.40 -17.02 -10.97
CA ASN A 127 1.66 -17.54 -12.11
C ASN A 127 2.62 -18.06 -13.18
N ALA A 128 2.17 -19.01 -13.99
CA ALA A 128 2.85 -19.41 -15.22
C ALA A 128 3.19 -18.19 -16.09
N GLY A 129 4.43 -18.13 -16.57
CA GLY A 129 4.96 -17.01 -17.34
C GLY A 129 5.55 -15.87 -16.49
N ARG A 130 5.49 -15.93 -15.16
CA ARG A 130 6.18 -14.97 -14.29
C ARG A 130 7.69 -15.23 -14.29
N MET A 131 8.50 -14.18 -14.43
CA MET A 131 9.95 -14.25 -14.24
C MET A 131 10.25 -14.43 -12.74
N VAL A 132 11.06 -15.43 -12.39
CA VAL A 132 11.32 -15.81 -11.00
C VAL A 132 12.79 -15.69 -10.60
N ALA A 133 13.71 -15.78 -11.56
CA ALA A 133 15.14 -15.60 -11.32
C ALA A 133 15.85 -15.06 -12.56
N THR A 134 17.05 -14.49 -12.37
CA THR A 134 17.92 -14.05 -13.45
C THR A 134 19.37 -14.34 -13.09
N VAL A 135 20.09 -14.98 -14.01
CA VAL A 135 21.54 -15.13 -13.98
C VAL A 135 22.13 -13.96 -14.75
N LYS A 136 23.14 -13.31 -14.17
CA LYS A 136 23.87 -12.23 -14.82
C LYS A 136 25.37 -12.42 -14.64
N ILE A 137 26.05 -12.58 -15.76
CA ILE A 137 27.47 -12.37 -15.90
C ILE A 137 27.70 -10.88 -16.17
N ILE A 138 28.40 -10.21 -15.24
CA ILE A 138 28.67 -8.77 -15.27
C ILE A 138 29.82 -8.43 -16.23
N PRO A 139 30.99 -9.11 -16.17
CA PRO A 139 32.05 -8.93 -17.16
C PRO A 139 31.72 -9.64 -18.47
N TYR A 140 32.45 -9.31 -19.53
CA TYR A 140 32.30 -9.97 -20.84
C TYR A 140 32.72 -11.45 -20.88
N ALA A 141 33.40 -11.91 -19.82
CA ALA A 141 33.79 -13.29 -19.63
C ALA A 141 34.15 -13.55 -18.16
N VAL A 142 34.07 -14.81 -17.74
CA VAL A 142 34.44 -15.28 -16.40
C VAL A 142 35.42 -16.45 -16.49
N ASP A 143 36.23 -16.63 -15.44
CA ASP A 143 37.17 -17.75 -15.34
C ASP A 143 36.45 -19.11 -15.34
N ALA A 144 36.95 -20.07 -16.12
CA ALA A 144 36.36 -21.40 -16.24
C ALA A 144 36.28 -22.17 -14.91
N GLY A 145 37.25 -21.95 -14.01
CA GLY A 145 37.24 -22.55 -12.67
C GLY A 145 36.12 -21.97 -11.80
N SER A 146 35.95 -20.64 -11.80
CA SER A 146 34.81 -19.98 -11.15
C SER A 146 33.47 -20.46 -11.69
N LEU A 147 33.32 -20.54 -13.02
CA LEU A 147 32.11 -21.05 -13.66
C LEU A 147 31.81 -22.51 -13.25
N SER A 148 32.82 -23.37 -13.25
CA SER A 148 32.66 -24.79 -12.88
C SER A 148 32.16 -24.96 -11.44
N ARG A 149 32.67 -24.15 -10.50
CA ARG A 149 32.18 -24.15 -9.11
C ARG A 149 30.73 -23.65 -9.03
N ALA A 150 30.38 -22.62 -9.80
CA ALA A 150 29.02 -22.08 -9.82
C ALA A 150 28.01 -23.11 -10.36
N ILE A 151 28.35 -23.80 -11.45
CA ILE A 151 27.55 -24.89 -12.01
C ILE A 151 27.38 -26.04 -11.01
N ALA A 152 28.45 -26.41 -10.29
CA ALA A 152 28.39 -27.48 -9.30
C ALA A 152 27.41 -27.18 -8.15
N VAL A 153 27.36 -25.92 -7.68
CA VAL A 153 26.37 -25.49 -6.68
C VAL A 153 24.97 -25.38 -7.31
N ALA A 154 24.88 -24.85 -8.53
CA ALA A 154 23.63 -24.71 -9.28
C ALA A 154 22.92 -26.03 -9.55
N GLY A 155 23.65 -27.14 -9.70
CA GLY A 155 23.10 -28.48 -9.86
C GLY A 155 22.45 -29.08 -8.59
N GLY A 156 22.44 -28.34 -7.48
CA GLY A 156 21.64 -28.67 -6.29
C GLY A 156 20.18 -28.24 -6.40
N ASP A 157 19.42 -28.41 -5.32
CA ASP A 157 18.01 -27.96 -5.22
C ASP A 157 17.94 -26.45 -4.88
N VAL A 158 18.44 -25.62 -5.80
CA VAL A 158 18.61 -24.18 -5.58
C VAL A 158 17.29 -23.43 -5.71
N ILE A 159 16.56 -23.66 -6.80
CA ILE A 159 15.27 -23.03 -7.08
C ILE A 159 14.31 -24.03 -7.73
N ALA A 160 13.02 -23.90 -7.45
CA ALA A 160 11.97 -24.71 -8.07
C ALA A 160 10.61 -23.99 -8.00
N ILE A 161 9.61 -24.53 -8.70
CA ILE A 161 8.20 -24.19 -8.46
C ILE A 161 7.52 -25.38 -7.79
N ASP A 162 7.00 -25.15 -6.59
CA ASP A 162 6.08 -26.09 -5.95
C ASP A 162 4.70 -25.86 -6.54
N ALA A 163 4.37 -26.64 -7.57
CA ALA A 163 3.12 -26.52 -8.33
C ALA A 163 1.91 -26.72 -7.41
N TYR A 164 0.85 -25.93 -7.63
CA TYR A 164 -0.38 -26.12 -6.90
C TYR A 164 -1.05 -27.46 -7.23
N ILE A 165 -1.56 -28.12 -6.18
CA ILE A 165 -2.34 -29.36 -6.29
C ILE A 165 -3.79 -29.00 -5.96
N PRO A 166 -4.72 -28.99 -6.93
CA PRO A 166 -6.11 -28.65 -6.67
C PRO A 166 -6.69 -29.39 -5.45
N LYS A 167 -7.20 -28.63 -4.48
CA LYS A 167 -7.78 -29.16 -3.23
C LYS A 167 -9.28 -28.94 -3.19
N ARG A 168 -9.98 -29.87 -2.54
CA ARG A 168 -11.36 -29.70 -2.08
C ARG A 168 -11.36 -29.06 -0.71
N ILE A 169 -11.92 -27.88 -0.60
CA ILE A 169 -11.97 -27.10 0.64
C ILE A 169 -13.34 -27.27 1.29
N GLY A 170 -13.39 -27.70 2.55
CA GLY A 170 -14.61 -27.70 3.36
C GLY A 170 -14.66 -26.43 4.19
N VAL A 171 -15.81 -25.78 4.28
CA VAL A 171 -15.94 -24.54 5.05
C VAL A 171 -16.95 -24.72 6.18
N VAL A 172 -16.51 -24.47 7.42
CA VAL A 172 -17.39 -24.29 8.59
C VAL A 172 -17.46 -22.80 8.91
N ALA A 173 -18.62 -22.19 8.73
CA ALA A 173 -18.85 -20.78 9.02
C ALA A 173 -19.73 -20.65 10.26
N THR A 174 -19.20 -20.05 11.32
CA THR A 174 -19.97 -19.87 12.56
C THR A 174 -20.76 -18.57 12.54
N GLN A 175 -21.88 -18.53 13.26
CA GLN A 175 -22.80 -17.41 13.30
C GLN A 175 -23.09 -16.96 14.73
N LEU A 176 -23.21 -15.65 14.90
CA LEU A 176 -23.77 -14.99 16.07
C LEU A 176 -25.01 -14.18 15.63
N PRO A 177 -25.99 -13.92 16.50
CA PRO A 177 -27.21 -13.18 16.14
C PRO A 177 -26.96 -11.80 15.50
N SER A 178 -25.84 -11.16 15.85
CA SER A 178 -25.42 -9.85 15.34
C SER A 178 -24.75 -9.90 13.95
N LEU A 179 -24.40 -11.09 13.45
CA LEU A 179 -23.66 -11.25 12.20
C LEU A 179 -24.60 -11.43 11.01
N LYS A 180 -24.59 -10.47 10.08
CA LYS A 180 -25.42 -10.52 8.87
C LYS A 180 -24.97 -11.67 7.96
N ALA A 181 -25.93 -12.41 7.39
CA ALA A 181 -25.66 -13.49 6.43
C ALA A 181 -24.81 -13.03 5.24
N SER A 182 -24.99 -11.79 4.77
CA SER A 182 -24.23 -11.18 3.67
C SER A 182 -22.71 -11.11 3.91
N VAL A 183 -22.27 -11.11 5.17
CA VAL A 183 -20.84 -11.15 5.50
C VAL A 183 -20.26 -12.53 5.17
N MET A 184 -21.01 -13.60 5.42
CA MET A 184 -20.56 -14.96 5.07
C MET A 184 -20.56 -15.15 3.56
N ASP A 185 -21.59 -14.67 2.86
CA ASP A 185 -21.64 -14.75 1.39
C ASP A 185 -20.44 -14.01 0.76
N LYS A 186 -20.07 -12.84 1.30
CA LYS A 186 -18.84 -12.14 0.87
C LYS A 186 -17.58 -12.95 1.17
N THR A 187 -17.51 -13.61 2.32
CA THR A 187 -16.35 -14.42 2.72
C THR A 187 -16.13 -15.58 1.75
N ILE A 188 -17.21 -16.27 1.36
CA ILE A 188 -17.14 -17.37 0.38
C ILE A 188 -16.64 -16.86 -0.97
N ARG A 189 -17.19 -15.76 -1.49
CA ARG A 189 -16.72 -15.16 -2.76
C ARG A 189 -15.24 -14.77 -2.74
N VAL A 190 -14.78 -14.22 -1.62
CA VAL A 190 -13.35 -13.89 -1.43
C VAL A 190 -12.50 -15.16 -1.45
N LEU A 191 -12.93 -16.21 -0.74
CA LEU A 191 -12.23 -17.49 -0.72
C LEU A 191 -12.21 -18.15 -2.11
N GLU A 192 -13.30 -18.12 -2.86
CA GLU A 192 -13.34 -18.61 -4.25
C GLU A 192 -12.30 -17.90 -5.12
N GLY A 193 -12.19 -16.57 -4.99
CA GLY A 193 -11.17 -15.78 -5.67
C GLY A 193 -9.74 -16.21 -5.31
N ARG A 194 -9.49 -16.49 -4.03
CA ARG A 194 -8.17 -16.99 -3.55
C ARG A 194 -7.83 -18.37 -4.08
N LEU A 195 -8.83 -19.26 -4.20
CA LEU A 195 -8.63 -20.63 -4.63
C LEU A 195 -8.47 -20.77 -6.15
N ALA A 196 -8.98 -19.80 -6.92
CA ALA A 196 -9.05 -19.86 -8.38
C ALA A 196 -7.70 -20.16 -9.06
N ILE A 197 -6.63 -19.48 -8.66
CA ILE A 197 -5.27 -19.69 -9.22
C ILE A 197 -4.76 -21.12 -9.05
N SER A 198 -5.12 -21.77 -7.95
CA SER A 198 -4.70 -23.14 -7.65
C SER A 198 -5.60 -24.21 -8.27
N GLY A 199 -6.71 -23.82 -8.89
CA GLY A 199 -7.77 -24.74 -9.32
C GLY A 199 -8.51 -25.43 -8.16
N SER A 200 -8.29 -25.01 -6.92
CA SER A 200 -8.98 -25.54 -5.74
C SER A 200 -10.44 -25.07 -5.70
N VAL A 201 -11.31 -25.85 -5.07
CA VAL A 201 -12.76 -25.58 -5.04
C VAL A 201 -13.34 -25.76 -3.65
N ILE A 202 -14.36 -24.95 -3.32
CA ILE A 202 -15.15 -25.16 -2.11
C ILE A 202 -16.10 -26.34 -2.36
N SER A 203 -15.86 -27.44 -1.65
CA SER A 203 -16.62 -28.68 -1.77
C SER A 203 -17.97 -28.65 -1.05
N ALA A 204 -18.04 -27.96 0.08
CA ALA A 204 -19.27 -27.74 0.84
C ALA A 204 -19.05 -26.65 1.90
N GLU A 205 -20.13 -25.95 2.26
CA GLU A 205 -20.19 -24.99 3.36
C GLU A 205 -21.23 -25.47 4.40
N ILE A 206 -20.88 -25.43 5.67
CA ILE A 206 -21.79 -25.66 6.81
C ILE A 206 -21.81 -24.40 7.67
N ARG A 207 -23.01 -23.82 7.83
CA ARG A 207 -23.25 -22.69 8.74
C ARG A 207 -23.76 -23.21 10.07
N THR A 208 -23.11 -22.80 11.16
CA THR A 208 -23.36 -23.36 12.50
C THR A 208 -23.32 -22.30 13.59
N ALA A 209 -23.81 -22.62 14.79
CA ALA A 209 -23.70 -21.74 15.94
C ALA A 209 -22.24 -21.58 16.39
N HIS A 210 -21.88 -20.42 16.93
CA HIS A 210 -20.53 -20.17 17.45
C HIS A 210 -20.31 -20.82 18.82
N ASN A 211 -20.27 -22.15 18.86
CA ASN A 211 -19.91 -22.94 20.05
C ASN A 211 -19.17 -24.22 19.66
N THR A 212 -18.42 -24.78 20.61
CA THR A 212 -17.56 -25.95 20.42
C THR A 212 -18.26 -27.13 19.78
N GLN A 213 -19.43 -27.53 20.31
CA GLN A 213 -20.15 -28.71 19.83
C GLN A 213 -20.61 -28.57 18.38
N ALA A 214 -21.22 -27.42 18.06
CA ALA A 214 -21.78 -27.18 16.74
C ALA A 214 -20.69 -27.00 15.66
N ILE A 215 -19.51 -26.49 16.04
CA ILE A 215 -18.33 -26.46 15.16
C ILE A 215 -17.80 -27.88 14.94
N ALA A 216 -17.67 -28.67 15.99
CA ALA A 216 -17.16 -30.04 15.94
C ALA A 216 -18.02 -30.93 15.03
N GLU A 217 -19.35 -30.81 15.11
CA GLU A 217 -20.30 -31.47 14.21
C GLU A 217 -20.11 -31.05 12.74
N GLY A 218 -19.89 -29.75 12.49
CA GLY A 218 -19.59 -29.23 11.14
C GLY A 218 -18.28 -29.78 10.58
N ILE A 219 -17.22 -29.81 11.39
CA ILE A 219 -15.93 -30.41 11.03
C ILE A 219 -16.12 -31.89 10.67
N ARG A 220 -16.80 -32.66 11.52
CA ARG A 220 -17.06 -34.10 11.32
C ARG A 220 -17.75 -34.39 9.98
N ALA A 221 -18.70 -33.54 9.60
CA ALA A 221 -19.46 -33.69 8.36
C ALA A 221 -18.60 -33.41 7.10
N LEU A 222 -17.54 -32.60 7.20
CA LEU A 222 -16.71 -32.16 6.08
C LEU A 222 -15.38 -32.90 5.97
N ILE A 223 -14.75 -33.30 7.09
CA ILE A 223 -13.38 -33.81 7.11
C ILE A 223 -13.18 -35.06 6.22
N GLY A 224 -14.21 -35.88 6.04
CA GLY A 224 -14.17 -37.05 5.15
C GLY A 224 -14.21 -36.71 3.65
N LYS A 225 -14.75 -35.54 3.28
CA LYS A 225 -15.04 -35.14 1.89
C LYS A 225 -14.12 -34.03 1.37
N SER A 226 -13.42 -33.36 2.28
CA SER A 226 -12.50 -32.26 1.96
C SER A 226 -11.05 -32.68 2.20
N ASP A 227 -10.12 -32.03 1.49
CA ASP A 227 -8.68 -32.21 1.65
C ASP A 227 -8.14 -31.24 2.72
N ILE A 228 -8.78 -30.06 2.85
CA ILE A 228 -8.53 -29.05 3.90
C ILE A 228 -9.89 -28.58 4.44
N VAL A 229 -10.01 -28.36 5.75
CA VAL A 229 -11.19 -27.72 6.36
C VAL A 229 -10.81 -26.33 6.86
N LEU A 230 -11.59 -25.32 6.48
CA LEU A 230 -11.44 -23.95 6.95
C LEU A 230 -12.60 -23.60 7.89
N ILE A 231 -12.29 -22.95 9.00
CA ILE A 231 -13.26 -22.53 10.00
C ILE A 231 -13.23 -21.01 10.07
N PHE A 232 -14.33 -20.37 9.67
CA PHE A 232 -14.51 -18.93 9.80
C PHE A 232 -15.32 -18.61 11.06
N GLY A 233 -14.61 -18.13 12.08
CA GLY A 233 -15.17 -17.68 13.35
C GLY A 233 -16.05 -16.43 13.21
N ALA A 234 -17.19 -16.40 13.90
CA ALA A 234 -18.03 -15.20 14.06
C ALA A 234 -17.31 -14.14 14.92
N SER A 235 -16.43 -14.58 15.81
CA SER A 235 -15.43 -13.78 16.51
C SER A 235 -14.02 -14.26 16.17
N ALA A 236 -13.02 -13.43 16.52
CA ALA A 236 -11.62 -13.82 16.43
C ALA A 236 -11.29 -14.93 17.43
N ILE A 237 -10.27 -15.74 17.11
CA ILE A 237 -9.72 -16.74 18.02
C ILE A 237 -8.78 -16.00 18.97
N CYS A 238 -9.15 -15.93 20.24
CA CYS A 238 -8.42 -15.13 21.22
C CYS A 238 -7.48 -15.97 22.10
N ASP A 239 -7.72 -17.27 22.21
CA ASP A 239 -6.99 -18.17 23.10
C ASP A 239 -6.90 -19.60 22.54
N ILE A 240 -5.94 -20.37 23.02
CA ILE A 240 -5.74 -21.77 22.65
C ILE A 240 -6.87 -22.69 23.17
N ASP A 241 -7.67 -22.23 24.13
CA ASP A 241 -8.84 -22.93 24.67
C ASP A 241 -10.17 -22.31 24.21
N ASP A 242 -10.13 -21.44 23.21
CA ASP A 242 -11.33 -20.90 22.54
C ASP A 242 -12.13 -22.01 21.82
N VAL A 243 -13.33 -21.68 21.33
CA VAL A 243 -14.30 -22.64 20.79
C VAL A 243 -13.81 -23.39 19.56
N ILE A 244 -12.99 -22.76 18.70
CA ILE A 244 -12.44 -23.40 17.48
C ILE A 244 -11.37 -24.44 17.83
N PRO A 245 -10.29 -24.09 18.57
CA PRO A 245 -9.34 -25.08 19.09
C PRO A 245 -10.02 -26.22 19.86
N SER A 246 -10.97 -25.89 20.73
CA SER A 246 -11.72 -26.87 21.51
C SER A 246 -12.52 -27.84 20.63
N ALA A 247 -13.12 -27.35 19.53
CA ALA A 247 -13.87 -28.18 18.60
C ALA A 247 -12.96 -29.15 17.83
N ILE A 248 -11.75 -28.70 17.45
CA ILE A 248 -10.75 -29.56 16.81
C ILE A 248 -10.36 -30.71 17.75
N ARG A 249 -10.08 -30.41 19.03
CA ARG A 249 -9.75 -31.43 20.04
C ARG A 249 -10.93 -32.37 20.30
N ALA A 250 -12.16 -31.86 20.33
CA ALA A 250 -13.36 -32.68 20.53
C ALA A 250 -13.59 -33.71 19.41
N GLU A 251 -13.15 -33.41 18.17
CA GLU A 251 -13.15 -34.36 17.06
C GLU A 251 -11.92 -35.30 17.04
N GLY A 252 -11.13 -35.34 18.11
CA GLY A 252 -9.93 -36.15 18.22
C GLY A 252 -8.73 -35.61 17.43
N GLY A 253 -8.77 -34.33 17.04
CA GLY A 253 -7.66 -33.64 16.40
C GLY A 253 -6.66 -33.03 17.37
N SER A 254 -5.62 -32.42 16.80
CA SER A 254 -4.61 -31.67 17.52
C SER A 254 -4.49 -30.25 16.98
N VAL A 255 -4.24 -29.30 17.88
CA VAL A 255 -3.81 -27.95 17.51
C VAL A 255 -2.31 -27.99 17.29
N LEU A 256 -1.85 -27.73 16.07
CA LEU A 256 -0.44 -27.72 15.70
C LEU A 256 0.23 -26.39 16.04
N HIS A 257 -0.49 -25.28 15.80
CA HIS A 257 0.02 -23.94 16.08
C HIS A 257 -1.12 -22.94 16.28
N PHE A 258 -0.94 -21.98 17.19
CA PHE A 258 -1.86 -20.87 17.41
C PHE A 258 -1.12 -19.54 17.28
N GLY A 259 -1.66 -18.66 16.45
CA GLY A 259 -1.10 -17.38 16.09
C GLY A 259 -0.04 -17.46 15.00
N MET A 260 0.41 -16.31 14.52
CA MET A 260 1.58 -16.19 13.64
C MET A 260 2.18 -14.78 13.70
N PRO A 261 3.49 -14.61 13.47
CA PRO A 261 4.16 -13.31 13.46
C PRO A 261 3.94 -12.55 12.13
N VAL A 262 2.72 -12.55 11.60
CA VAL A 262 2.34 -11.87 10.35
C VAL A 262 1.11 -11.01 10.60
N ASP A 263 1.13 -9.76 10.13
CA ASP A 263 0.04 -8.80 10.30
C ASP A 263 -0.29 -8.10 8.97
N PRO A 264 -1.56 -8.14 8.52
CA PRO A 264 -2.69 -8.92 9.05
C PRO A 264 -2.49 -10.45 9.01
N GLY A 265 -3.07 -11.18 9.96
CA GLY A 265 -3.08 -12.66 9.96
C GLY A 265 -2.77 -13.32 11.31
N ASN A 266 -2.34 -12.55 12.29
CA ASN A 266 -1.76 -13.00 13.56
C ASN A 266 -2.63 -13.90 14.45
N LEU A 267 -3.96 -13.94 14.25
CA LEU A 267 -4.91 -14.76 15.03
C LEU A 267 -5.34 -16.05 14.31
N MET A 268 -4.53 -16.50 13.35
CA MET A 268 -4.75 -17.77 12.65
C MET A 268 -4.47 -18.97 13.57
N LEU A 269 -5.18 -20.07 13.36
CA LEU A 269 -4.96 -21.34 14.05
C LEU A 269 -4.73 -22.44 13.01
N LEU A 270 -3.68 -23.24 13.17
CA LEU A 270 -3.46 -24.45 12.39
C LEU A 270 -3.65 -25.68 13.29
N GLY A 271 -4.54 -26.57 12.89
CA GLY A 271 -4.76 -27.87 13.51
C GLY A 271 -4.81 -28.99 12.48
N GLU A 272 -4.98 -30.20 12.97
CA GLU A 272 -5.07 -31.41 12.16
C GLU A 272 -6.10 -32.36 12.72
N ILE A 273 -6.87 -33.00 11.83
CA ILE A 273 -7.74 -34.12 12.16
C ILE A 273 -7.52 -35.21 11.10
N ARG A 274 -7.15 -36.41 11.54
CA ARG A 274 -6.93 -37.59 10.67
C ARG A 274 -5.94 -37.31 9.52
N GLY A 275 -4.82 -36.63 9.81
CA GLY A 275 -3.83 -36.26 8.79
C GLY A 275 -4.26 -35.16 7.84
N LYS A 276 -5.41 -34.50 8.07
CA LYS A 276 -5.92 -33.42 7.21
C LYS A 276 -5.85 -32.06 7.92
N PRO A 277 -5.36 -31.01 7.24
CA PRO A 277 -5.27 -29.68 7.83
C PRO A 277 -6.65 -29.10 8.15
N VAL A 278 -6.75 -28.47 9.31
CA VAL A 278 -7.91 -27.69 9.75
C VAL A 278 -7.42 -26.30 10.14
N ILE A 279 -7.89 -25.26 9.47
CA ILE A 279 -7.43 -23.88 9.68
C ILE A 279 -8.54 -23.07 10.31
N GLY A 280 -8.29 -22.51 11.50
CA GLY A 280 -9.07 -21.41 12.04
C GLY A 280 -8.66 -20.11 11.36
N ALA A 281 -9.50 -19.61 10.45
CA ALA A 281 -9.19 -18.44 9.65
C ALA A 281 -9.36 -17.14 10.47
N PRO A 282 -8.38 -16.22 10.45
CA PRO A 282 -8.49 -14.94 11.13
C PRO A 282 -9.53 -14.04 10.44
N GLY A 283 -10.04 -13.03 11.14
CA GLY A 283 -11.06 -12.11 10.59
C GLY A 283 -10.62 -11.40 9.30
N CYS A 284 -9.32 -11.12 9.14
CA CYS A 284 -8.75 -10.51 7.94
C CYS A 284 -8.89 -11.37 6.68
N ALA A 285 -9.02 -12.70 6.81
CA ALA A 285 -9.21 -13.61 5.68
C ALA A 285 -10.54 -13.37 4.92
N ARG A 286 -11.46 -12.58 5.49
CA ARG A 286 -12.71 -12.12 4.85
C ARG A 286 -12.51 -10.91 3.91
N SER A 287 -11.33 -10.31 3.91
CA SER A 287 -10.90 -9.25 2.98
C SER A 287 -10.23 -9.89 1.76
N PRO A 288 -10.30 -9.29 0.56
CA PRO A 288 -9.51 -9.74 -0.59
C PRO A 288 -8.02 -9.45 -0.47
N ALA A 289 -7.60 -8.56 0.44
CA ALA A 289 -6.19 -8.22 0.59
C ALA A 289 -5.37 -9.37 1.18
N GLU A 290 -4.11 -9.49 0.77
CA GLU A 290 -3.19 -10.53 1.25
C GLU A 290 -3.01 -10.43 2.78
N ASN A 291 -2.98 -11.59 3.44
CA ASN A 291 -2.73 -11.71 4.87
C ASN A 291 -2.07 -13.07 5.19
N GLY A 292 -1.59 -13.25 6.43
CA GLY A 292 -0.87 -14.46 6.83
C GLY A 292 -1.63 -15.78 6.63
N PHE A 293 -2.97 -15.75 6.59
CA PHE A 293 -3.79 -16.91 6.20
C PHE A 293 -3.39 -17.48 4.83
N ASP A 294 -3.12 -16.59 3.86
CA ASP A 294 -2.82 -16.96 2.48
C ASP A 294 -1.52 -17.75 2.41
N TRP A 295 -0.52 -17.32 3.16
CA TRP A 295 0.78 -17.97 3.22
C TRP A 295 0.67 -19.43 3.68
N ILE A 296 -0.20 -19.70 4.65
CA ILE A 296 -0.44 -21.06 5.13
C ILE A 296 -1.26 -21.86 4.12
N LEU A 297 -2.35 -21.28 3.62
CA LEU A 297 -3.24 -21.93 2.66
C LEU A 297 -2.50 -22.34 1.38
N GLN A 298 -1.71 -21.44 0.80
CA GLN A 298 -0.95 -21.67 -0.43
C GLN A 298 0.07 -22.81 -0.25
N ARG A 299 0.77 -22.86 0.89
CA ARG A 299 1.73 -23.94 1.20
C ARG A 299 1.03 -25.30 1.26
N LEU A 300 -0.11 -25.39 1.95
CA LEU A 300 -0.89 -26.61 2.07
C LEU A 300 -1.47 -27.06 0.71
N ILE A 301 -1.91 -26.11 -0.12
CA ILE A 301 -2.37 -26.38 -1.49
C ILE A 301 -1.23 -26.89 -2.38
N ALA A 302 -0.02 -26.33 -2.23
CA ALA A 302 1.20 -26.83 -2.88
C ALA A 302 1.71 -28.17 -2.30
N GLY A 303 0.98 -28.78 -1.36
CA GLY A 303 1.35 -30.06 -0.75
C GLY A 303 2.52 -29.98 0.23
N ARG A 304 2.87 -28.78 0.71
CA ARG A 304 3.90 -28.59 1.73
C ARG A 304 3.30 -28.74 3.12
N GLU A 305 4.00 -29.47 3.97
CA GLU A 305 3.76 -29.41 5.41
C GLU A 305 4.13 -28.04 5.94
N VAL A 306 3.42 -27.58 6.97
CA VAL A 306 3.68 -26.29 7.61
C VAL A 306 3.91 -26.51 9.10
N SER A 307 5.18 -26.41 9.50
CA SER A 307 5.61 -26.60 10.88
C SER A 307 5.47 -25.33 11.73
N ALA A 308 5.46 -25.48 13.06
CA ALA A 308 5.51 -24.34 13.98
C ALA A 308 6.76 -23.47 13.77
N ASN A 309 7.90 -24.08 13.45
CA ASN A 309 9.15 -23.36 13.15
C ASN A 309 9.02 -22.51 11.89
N GLU A 310 8.37 -23.02 10.84
CA GLU A 310 8.12 -22.22 9.63
C GLU A 310 7.17 -21.05 9.93
N ILE A 311 6.09 -21.27 10.67
CA ILE A 311 5.14 -20.19 11.02
C ILE A 311 5.84 -19.10 11.84
N THR A 312 6.58 -19.48 12.89
CA THR A 312 7.31 -18.54 13.74
C THR A 312 8.47 -17.84 13.02
N GLY A 313 9.02 -18.45 11.95
CA GLY A 313 10.01 -17.85 11.07
C GLY A 313 9.47 -16.77 10.12
N MET A 314 8.14 -16.63 9.99
CA MET A 314 7.51 -15.66 9.08
C MET A 314 7.56 -14.20 9.57
N GLY A 315 8.22 -13.92 10.70
CA GLY A 315 8.28 -12.57 11.28
C GLY A 315 9.04 -11.56 10.41
N VAL A 316 10.12 -11.98 9.75
CA VAL A 316 10.85 -11.13 8.81
C VAL A 316 10.04 -11.01 7.52
N GLY A 317 9.60 -9.80 7.19
CA GLY A 317 8.67 -9.55 6.09
C GLY A 317 7.20 -9.84 6.43
N GLY A 318 6.89 -10.23 7.66
CA GLY A 318 5.53 -10.51 8.12
C GLY A 318 4.62 -9.29 8.28
N LEU A 319 5.13 -8.07 8.10
CA LEU A 319 4.32 -6.86 8.09
C LEU A 319 3.88 -6.54 6.65
N LEU A 320 2.70 -7.00 6.25
CA LEU A 320 2.26 -6.97 4.86
C LEU A 320 1.60 -5.65 4.47
N MET A 321 0.83 -5.07 5.40
CA MET A 321 0.16 -3.81 5.20
C MET A 321 0.02 -3.07 6.53
N GLU A 322 0.19 -1.74 6.52
CA GLU A 322 -0.39 -0.92 7.57
C GLU A 322 -1.90 -0.90 7.41
N ILE A 323 -2.60 -1.60 8.31
CA ILE A 323 -4.04 -1.41 8.43
C ILE A 323 -4.23 0.02 8.94
N GLY A 324 -4.75 0.91 8.08
CA GLY A 324 -5.00 2.34 8.37
C GLY A 324 -5.94 2.64 9.56
N THR A 325 -6.29 1.64 10.36
CA THR A 325 -6.86 1.76 11.70
C THR A 325 -6.62 0.43 12.43
N ARG A 326 -5.43 0.22 13.02
CA ARG A 326 -5.35 -0.66 14.19
C ARG A 326 -6.04 0.10 15.33
N PRO A 327 -7.14 -0.39 15.93
CA PRO A 327 -7.54 0.09 17.25
C PRO A 327 -6.50 -0.44 18.23
N GLN A 328 -5.37 0.27 18.34
CA GLN A 328 -4.30 -0.13 19.25
C GLN A 328 -4.79 0.02 20.69
N PRO A 329 -4.58 -0.98 21.56
CA PRO A 329 -4.71 -0.79 22.99
C PRO A 329 -3.52 0.05 23.48
N ARG A 330 -3.74 1.37 23.61
CA ARG A 330 -2.93 2.30 24.41
C ARG A 330 -1.40 2.16 24.22
N GLU A 331 -0.87 2.52 23.06
CA GLU A 331 0.48 3.10 22.99
C GLU A 331 0.38 4.63 23.06
N GLY A 332 1.33 5.22 23.78
CA GLY A 332 1.18 6.47 24.52
C GLY A 332 0.52 7.60 23.74
N ARG A 333 -0.43 8.27 24.42
CA ARG A 333 -1.00 9.60 24.11
C ARG A 333 -0.41 10.20 22.83
N ARG A 334 -0.95 9.83 21.65
CA ARG A 334 -0.80 10.66 20.45
C ARG A 334 -1.22 12.05 20.90
N VAL A 335 -0.27 12.97 20.94
CA VAL A 335 -0.60 14.37 21.13
C VAL A 335 -1.54 14.66 19.97
N SER A 336 -2.82 14.92 20.27
CA SER A 336 -3.77 15.34 19.23
C SER A 336 -3.08 16.46 18.45
N PRO A 337 -3.00 16.36 17.11
CA PRO A 337 -2.28 17.34 16.32
C PRO A 337 -2.77 18.73 16.70
N ARG A 338 -1.84 19.65 16.97
CA ARG A 338 -2.17 21.01 17.41
C ARG A 338 -2.66 21.78 16.19
N LEU A 339 -3.97 21.68 15.93
CA LEU A 339 -4.60 22.34 14.79
C LEU A 339 -5.12 23.73 15.18
N SER A 340 -4.98 24.70 14.28
CA SER A 340 -5.72 25.96 14.34
C SER A 340 -6.94 25.89 13.42
N ALA A 341 -8.08 26.43 13.85
CA ALA A 341 -9.26 26.53 13.00
C ALA A 341 -9.41 27.93 12.42
N VAL A 342 -9.56 28.04 11.10
CA VAL A 342 -9.83 29.29 10.39
C VAL A 342 -11.21 29.19 9.74
N ILE A 343 -12.12 30.06 10.15
CA ILE A 343 -13.48 30.16 9.61
C ILE A 343 -13.54 31.37 8.68
N LEU A 344 -13.82 31.13 7.40
CA LEU A 344 -13.98 32.19 6.41
C LEU A 344 -15.41 32.74 6.45
N ALA A 345 -15.57 33.93 7.04
CA ALA A 345 -16.85 34.59 7.29
C ALA A 345 -16.88 36.04 6.74
N ALA A 346 -16.09 36.32 5.70
CA ALA A 346 -15.92 37.66 5.12
C ALA A 346 -16.78 37.90 3.86
N GLY A 347 -17.56 36.90 3.43
CA GLY A 347 -18.30 36.92 2.16
C GLY A 347 -19.40 37.98 2.10
N GLN A 348 -19.57 38.59 0.93
CA GLN A 348 -20.57 39.65 0.67
C GLN A 348 -21.99 39.13 0.42
N SER A 349 -22.23 37.82 0.47
CA SER A 349 -23.57 37.22 0.25
C SER A 349 -24.29 37.67 -1.03
N LYS A 350 -23.55 37.99 -2.11
CA LYS A 350 -24.08 38.60 -3.37
C LYS A 350 -25.28 37.87 -4.00
N ARG A 351 -25.41 36.56 -3.77
CA ARG A 351 -26.48 35.71 -4.31
C ARG A 351 -27.73 35.62 -3.42
N MET A 352 -27.67 36.14 -2.19
CA MET A 352 -28.75 36.12 -1.19
C MET A 352 -29.53 37.46 -1.11
N GLY A 353 -29.24 38.41 -2.01
CA GLY A 353 -29.87 39.73 -2.02
C GLY A 353 -29.26 40.69 -1.01
N ALA A 354 -30.10 41.48 -0.32
CA ALA A 354 -29.67 42.53 0.61
C ALA A 354 -29.30 42.03 2.01
N ALA A 355 -29.56 40.76 2.33
CA ALA A 355 -29.32 40.18 3.65
C ALA A 355 -28.05 39.33 3.68
N ASN A 356 -27.28 39.44 4.75
CA ASN A 356 -26.06 38.67 4.94
C ASN A 356 -26.39 37.22 5.31
N LYS A 357 -26.03 36.29 4.44
CA LYS A 357 -26.27 34.85 4.57
C LYS A 357 -25.78 34.29 5.91
N LEU A 358 -24.65 34.80 6.39
CA LEU A 358 -24.02 34.33 7.64
C LEU A 358 -24.88 34.62 8.88
N LEU A 359 -25.76 35.62 8.79
CA LEU A 359 -26.69 36.03 9.83
C LEU A 359 -28.06 35.34 9.72
N ALA A 360 -28.31 34.61 8.63
CA ALA A 360 -29.52 33.81 8.51
C ALA A 360 -29.57 32.75 9.61
N GLU A 361 -30.76 32.51 10.14
CA GLU A 361 -30.95 31.58 11.24
C GLU A 361 -31.35 30.21 10.72
N LEU A 362 -30.68 29.18 11.21
CA LEU A 362 -31.14 27.80 11.14
C LEU A 362 -31.26 27.27 12.57
N ASP A 363 -32.39 26.64 12.90
CA ASP A 363 -32.71 26.17 14.25
C ASP A 363 -32.53 27.27 15.33
N GLY A 364 -32.89 28.52 14.98
CA GLY A 364 -32.83 29.68 15.88
C GLY A 364 -31.41 30.20 16.16
N LYS A 365 -30.41 29.82 15.35
CA LYS A 365 -29.02 30.27 15.48
C LYS A 365 -28.45 30.74 14.12
N PRO A 366 -27.68 31.85 14.09
CA PRO A 366 -27.00 32.30 12.89
C PRO A 366 -26.07 31.23 12.28
N LEU A 367 -26.03 31.10 10.96
CA LEU A 367 -25.17 30.12 10.27
C LEU A 367 -23.70 30.19 10.70
N VAL A 368 -23.15 31.39 10.86
CA VAL A 368 -21.76 31.58 11.31
C VAL A 368 -21.51 31.07 12.72
N ALA A 369 -22.53 31.13 13.58
CA ALA A 369 -22.43 30.60 14.93
C ALA A 369 -22.45 29.07 14.95
N HIS A 370 -23.12 28.39 14.01
CA HIS A 370 -23.03 26.92 13.88
C HIS A 370 -21.62 26.46 13.52
N ALA A 371 -20.99 27.09 12.52
CA ALA A 371 -19.61 26.78 12.14
C ALA A 371 -18.61 27.06 13.28
N ALA A 372 -18.80 28.18 14.00
CA ALA A 372 -17.99 28.51 15.18
C ALA A 372 -18.17 27.49 16.32
N ASP A 373 -19.39 27.06 16.60
CA ASP A 373 -19.65 26.06 17.63
C ASP A 373 -19.10 24.68 17.27
N ALA A 374 -19.17 24.30 15.99
CA ALA A 374 -18.55 23.09 15.50
C ALA A 374 -17.02 23.12 15.70
N ALA A 375 -16.37 24.22 15.32
CA ALA A 375 -14.94 24.42 15.50
C ALA A 375 -14.54 24.39 16.99
N LEU A 376 -15.26 25.11 17.85
CA LEU A 376 -15.00 25.13 19.29
C LEU A 376 -15.20 23.76 19.95
N ALA A 377 -16.24 23.02 19.55
CA ALA A 377 -16.50 21.69 20.07
C ALA A 377 -15.37 20.70 19.77
N ALA A 378 -14.64 20.89 18.67
CA ALA A 378 -13.48 20.08 18.31
C ALA A 378 -12.20 20.44 19.09
N ARG A 379 -12.23 21.48 19.93
CA ARG A 379 -11.12 21.93 20.79
C ARG A 379 -9.77 22.08 20.07
N PRO A 380 -9.70 22.86 18.97
CA PRO A 380 -8.43 23.22 18.35
C PRO A 380 -7.59 24.10 19.30
N ALA A 381 -6.33 24.33 18.94
CA ALA A 381 -5.44 25.23 19.67
C ALA A 381 -5.99 26.67 19.73
N GLU A 382 -6.64 27.09 18.65
CA GLU A 382 -7.30 28.39 18.52
C GLU A 382 -8.41 28.32 17.46
N VAL A 383 -9.38 29.23 17.56
CA VAL A 383 -10.40 29.46 16.53
C VAL A 383 -10.28 30.91 16.07
N ILE A 384 -9.99 31.09 14.78
CA ILE A 384 -9.88 32.38 14.12
C ILE A 384 -11.08 32.51 13.18
N VAL A 385 -11.84 33.60 13.31
CA VAL A 385 -12.93 33.92 12.38
C VAL A 385 -12.54 35.15 11.57
N VAL A 386 -12.45 34.98 10.26
CA VAL A 386 -12.11 36.06 9.33
C VAL A 386 -13.39 36.76 8.92
N THR A 387 -13.57 38.01 9.35
CA THR A 387 -14.72 38.85 9.02
C THR A 387 -14.36 39.87 7.94
N GLY A 388 -15.36 40.38 7.23
CA GLY A 388 -15.19 41.33 6.13
C GLY A 388 -16.40 42.24 6.02
N HIS A 389 -17.27 41.97 5.06
CA HIS A 389 -18.54 42.68 4.94
C HIS A 389 -19.38 42.55 6.23
N GLU A 390 -19.86 43.69 6.76
CA GLU A 390 -20.61 43.77 8.02
C GLU A 390 -19.90 43.13 9.22
N ALA A 391 -18.58 43.26 9.30
CA ALA A 391 -17.76 42.64 10.36
C ALA A 391 -18.28 42.87 11.78
N GLY A 392 -18.85 44.04 12.08
CA GLY A 392 -19.46 44.34 13.38
C GLY A 392 -20.67 43.46 13.70
N THR A 393 -21.59 43.29 12.74
CA THR A 393 -22.80 42.48 12.90
C THR A 393 -22.48 40.99 12.94
N VAL A 394 -21.56 40.52 12.07
CA VAL A 394 -21.08 39.13 12.08
C VAL A 394 -20.35 38.82 13.39
N GLY A 395 -19.53 39.75 13.89
CA GLY A 395 -18.87 39.64 15.19
C GLY A 395 -19.88 39.57 16.34
N ALA A 396 -20.90 40.43 16.33
CA ALA A 396 -21.95 40.41 17.35
C ALA A 396 -22.74 39.09 17.37
N ALA A 397 -23.01 38.49 16.19
CA ALA A 397 -23.70 37.21 16.07
C ALA A 397 -22.92 36.03 16.66
N LEU A 398 -21.61 36.15 16.80
CA LEU A 398 -20.74 35.15 17.43
C LEU A 398 -20.72 35.23 18.96
N GLY A 399 -21.11 36.38 19.53
CA GLY A 399 -21.15 36.62 20.98
C GLY A 399 -19.78 36.48 21.67
N ASP A 400 -19.80 36.20 22.97
CA ASP A 400 -18.59 36.13 23.82
C ASP A 400 -17.84 34.77 23.73
N LYS A 401 -17.85 34.14 22.56
CA LYS A 401 -17.16 32.85 22.35
C LYS A 401 -15.64 33.02 22.44
N SER A 402 -14.94 31.97 22.86
CA SER A 402 -13.47 31.94 22.92
C SER A 402 -12.86 31.77 21.52
N LEU A 403 -12.93 32.84 20.72
CA LEU A 403 -12.43 32.91 19.36
C LEU A 403 -11.78 34.27 19.09
N ARG A 404 -10.94 34.33 18.06
CA ARG A 404 -10.25 35.54 17.62
C ARG A 404 -10.89 36.06 16.33
N LEU A 405 -11.38 37.29 16.35
CA LEU A 405 -11.85 37.96 15.15
C LEU A 405 -10.67 38.61 14.40
N VAL A 406 -10.56 38.34 13.10
CA VAL A 406 -9.60 38.96 12.20
C VAL A 406 -10.38 39.66 11.09
N HIS A 407 -10.21 40.96 10.95
CA HIS A 407 -10.85 41.71 9.88
C HIS A 407 -9.99 41.68 8.61
N ASN A 408 -10.55 41.20 7.52
CA ASN A 408 -9.96 41.31 6.19
C ASN A 408 -10.49 42.59 5.50
N PRO A 409 -9.69 43.65 5.32
CA PRO A 409 -10.13 44.87 4.63
C PRO A 409 -10.35 44.63 3.12
N ASP A 410 -9.68 43.63 2.54
CA ASP A 410 -9.70 43.33 1.10
C ASP A 410 -10.70 42.22 0.74
N PHE A 411 -11.75 42.03 1.56
CA PHE A 411 -12.75 40.97 1.38
C PHE A 411 -13.46 40.98 0.02
N ALA A 412 -13.50 42.14 -0.65
CA ALA A 412 -14.09 42.29 -1.98
C ALA A 412 -13.23 41.69 -3.12
N SER A 413 -11.93 41.44 -2.88
CA SER A 413 -11.00 40.89 -3.87
C SER A 413 -11.08 39.36 -4.01
N GLY A 414 -11.81 38.69 -3.12
CA GLY A 414 -12.17 37.30 -3.24
C GLY A 414 -11.87 36.43 -2.03
N MET A 415 -12.16 35.13 -2.15
CA MET A 415 -11.95 34.17 -1.06
C MET A 415 -10.46 34.05 -0.65
N ALA A 416 -9.53 34.18 -1.60
CA ALA A 416 -8.10 34.05 -1.33
C ALA A 416 -7.60 35.10 -0.31
N SER A 417 -8.02 36.37 -0.41
CA SER A 417 -7.59 37.40 0.56
C SER A 417 -8.04 37.09 1.99
N SER A 418 -9.22 36.49 2.13
CA SER A 418 -9.77 36.08 3.43
C SER A 418 -9.01 34.87 4.00
N LEU A 419 -8.67 33.91 3.15
CA LEU A 419 -7.83 32.78 3.53
C LEU A 419 -6.44 33.25 3.98
N VAL A 420 -5.79 34.13 3.21
CA VAL A 420 -4.48 34.70 3.55
C VAL A 420 -4.53 35.45 4.88
N ALA A 421 -5.54 36.31 5.10
CA ALA A 421 -5.72 37.03 6.35
C ALA A 421 -5.88 36.09 7.55
N GLY A 422 -6.65 35.00 7.40
CA GLY A 422 -6.80 33.98 8.42
C GLY A 422 -5.50 33.23 8.71
N LEU A 423 -4.80 32.78 7.66
CA LEU A 423 -3.53 32.06 7.77
C LEU A 423 -2.42 32.90 8.38
N ALA A 424 -2.38 34.21 8.11
CA ALA A 424 -1.42 35.13 8.71
C ALA A 424 -1.62 35.31 10.22
N ALA A 425 -2.82 35.01 10.75
CA ALA A 425 -3.12 35.10 12.17
C ALA A 425 -2.89 33.79 12.94
N VAL A 426 -2.65 32.67 12.24
CA VAL A 426 -2.41 31.34 12.82
C VAL A 426 -1.09 31.31 13.60
N GLU A 427 -1.11 30.70 14.78
CA GLU A 427 0.09 30.53 15.60
C GLU A 427 1.17 29.69 14.89
N PRO A 428 2.46 30.09 14.97
CA PRO A 428 3.56 29.33 14.35
C PRO A 428 3.71 27.89 14.84
N ALA A 429 3.26 27.59 16.06
CA ALA A 429 3.33 26.28 16.70
C ALA A 429 2.22 25.30 16.23
N SER A 430 1.36 25.73 15.31
CA SER A 430 0.29 24.91 14.74
C SER A 430 0.85 23.88 13.76
N ASP A 431 0.49 22.60 13.94
CA ASP A 431 0.89 21.49 13.06
C ASP A 431 0.17 21.55 11.71
N GLY A 432 -1.02 22.15 11.70
CA GLY A 432 -1.87 22.31 10.53
C GLY A 432 -3.08 23.19 10.81
N VAL A 433 -3.75 23.59 9.74
CA VAL A 433 -4.92 24.48 9.80
C VAL A 433 -6.13 23.81 9.18
N ILE A 434 -7.23 23.76 9.92
CA ILE A 434 -8.54 23.42 9.35
C ILE A 434 -9.22 24.69 8.84
N VAL A 435 -9.59 24.68 7.57
CA VAL A 435 -10.31 25.78 6.92
C VAL A 435 -11.78 25.41 6.80
N LEU A 436 -12.64 26.19 7.46
CA LEU A 436 -14.09 26.09 7.41
C LEU A 436 -14.69 27.29 6.68
N LEU A 437 -15.89 27.12 6.14
CA LEU A 437 -16.71 28.22 5.66
C LEU A 437 -17.73 28.59 6.74
N GLY A 438 -18.10 29.87 6.81
CA GLY A 438 -19.03 30.39 7.83
C GLY A 438 -20.48 29.90 7.68
N ASP A 439 -20.82 29.17 6.62
CA ASP A 439 -22.16 28.75 6.26
C ASP A 439 -22.34 27.22 6.29
N MET A 440 -21.63 26.56 7.21
CA MET A 440 -21.63 25.10 7.36
C MET A 440 -22.44 24.62 8.57
N PRO A 441 -23.79 24.66 8.55
CA PRO A 441 -24.58 24.32 9.72
C PRO A 441 -24.60 22.82 10.06
N LEU A 442 -24.32 21.94 9.10
CA LEU A 442 -24.36 20.49 9.31
C LEU A 442 -23.00 19.91 9.74
N VAL A 443 -21.93 20.69 9.66
CA VAL A 443 -20.61 20.28 10.18
C VAL A 443 -20.64 20.39 11.70
N ASN A 444 -20.20 19.35 12.40
CA ASN A 444 -20.15 19.33 13.86
C ASN A 444 -18.75 18.95 14.40
N GLY A 445 -18.55 19.12 15.71
CA GLY A 445 -17.25 18.84 16.35
C GLY A 445 -16.74 17.42 16.14
N ALA A 446 -17.62 16.41 16.18
CA ALA A 446 -17.22 15.01 15.97
C ALA A 446 -16.73 14.74 14.54
N MET A 447 -17.28 15.43 13.55
CA MET A 447 -16.80 15.38 12.16
C MET A 447 -15.42 16.01 12.02
N ILE A 448 -15.18 17.14 12.68
CA ILE A 448 -13.86 17.80 12.68
C ILE A 448 -12.84 16.93 13.43
N GLU A 449 -13.19 16.35 14.57
CA GLU A 449 -12.33 15.40 15.30
C GLU A 449 -11.98 14.17 14.43
N LYS A 450 -12.95 13.64 13.66
CA LYS A 450 -12.72 12.57 12.69
C LYS A 450 -11.68 12.97 11.64
N MET A 451 -11.75 14.19 11.12
CA MET A 451 -10.75 14.70 10.17
C MET A 451 -9.39 14.94 10.83
N ALA A 452 -9.35 15.48 12.04
CA ALA A 452 -8.11 15.69 12.80
C ALA A 452 -7.40 14.35 13.11
N ASN A 453 -8.17 13.31 13.40
CA ASN A 453 -7.65 11.95 13.57
C ASN A 453 -7.02 11.41 12.28
N ALA A 454 -7.65 11.66 11.12
CA ALA A 454 -7.07 11.32 9.82
C ALA A 454 -5.80 12.12 9.51
N PHE A 455 -5.76 13.39 9.92
CA PHE A 455 -4.57 14.25 9.76
C PHE A 455 -3.38 13.75 10.58
N GLY A 456 -3.61 13.37 11.84
CA GLY A 456 -2.59 12.79 12.71
C GLY A 456 -2.32 11.30 12.48
N ALA A 457 -2.92 10.68 11.45
CA ALA A 457 -2.81 9.25 11.22
C ALA A 457 -1.49 8.82 10.58
N SER A 458 -0.85 9.69 9.79
CA SER A 458 0.36 9.40 9.01
C SER A 458 1.40 10.51 9.15
N GLU A 459 2.68 10.15 9.00
CA GLU A 459 3.78 11.10 8.82
C GLU A 459 4.44 10.88 7.44
N PRO A 460 4.60 11.92 6.60
CA PRO A 460 4.16 13.31 6.83
C PRO A 460 2.63 13.46 6.86
N ALA A 461 2.12 14.40 7.66
CA ALA A 461 0.68 14.63 7.79
C ALA A 461 0.05 14.95 6.41
N PRO A 462 -1.08 14.34 6.01
CA PRO A 462 -1.66 14.54 4.69
C PRO A 462 -2.54 15.80 4.65
N ILE A 463 -2.95 16.23 3.46
CA ILE A 463 -4.05 17.17 3.28
C ILE A 463 -5.36 16.39 3.45
N VAL A 464 -6.19 16.76 4.43
CA VAL A 464 -7.45 16.03 4.70
C VAL A 464 -8.62 16.79 4.11
N ILE A 465 -9.37 16.16 3.19
CA ILE A 465 -10.48 16.78 2.47
C ILE A 465 -11.79 16.11 2.90
N ALA A 466 -12.77 16.90 3.33
CA ALA A 466 -14.12 16.38 3.55
C ALA A 466 -14.79 16.00 2.22
N THR A 467 -15.47 14.87 2.17
CA THR A 467 -16.21 14.43 0.96
C THR A 467 -17.67 14.16 1.23
N SER A 468 -18.47 14.31 0.17
CA SER A 468 -19.86 13.86 0.10
C SER A 468 -20.04 12.96 -1.10
N LYS A 469 -20.38 11.69 -0.90
CA LYS A 469 -20.53 10.70 -1.99
C LYS A 469 -19.28 10.64 -2.90
N GLY A 470 -18.08 10.81 -2.32
CA GLY A 470 -16.81 10.82 -3.03
C GLY A 470 -16.44 12.15 -3.72
N GLU A 471 -17.34 13.13 -3.76
CA GLU A 471 -17.06 14.47 -4.28
C GLU A 471 -16.38 15.34 -3.23
N ARG A 472 -15.39 16.14 -3.64
CA ARG A 472 -14.62 17.03 -2.76
C ARG A 472 -15.51 18.15 -2.24
N GLY A 473 -15.50 18.33 -0.93
CA GLY A 473 -16.24 19.36 -0.22
C GLY A 473 -15.35 20.12 0.76
N ASN A 474 -15.99 20.70 1.77
CA ASN A 474 -15.33 21.40 2.86
C ASN A 474 -15.85 20.85 4.20
N PRO A 475 -15.09 20.96 5.31
CA PRO A 475 -13.82 21.66 5.47
C PRO A 475 -12.61 20.92 4.91
N VAL A 476 -11.45 21.58 4.93
CA VAL A 476 -10.16 21.01 4.50
C VAL A 476 -9.09 21.29 5.55
N ILE A 477 -8.31 20.26 5.93
CA ILE A 477 -7.14 20.41 6.81
C ILE A 477 -5.87 20.46 5.95
N TRP A 478 -5.07 21.49 6.17
CA TRP A 478 -3.80 21.71 5.51
C TRP A 478 -2.63 21.57 6.48
N PRO A 479 -1.63 20.72 6.19
CA PRO A 479 -0.38 20.68 6.94
C PRO A 479 0.33 22.03 6.95
N ARG A 480 1.03 22.37 8.06
CA ARG A 480 1.78 23.63 8.20
C ARG A 480 2.74 23.89 7.04
N ARG A 481 3.37 22.85 6.49
CA ARG A 481 4.31 22.93 5.34
C ARG A 481 3.67 23.50 4.07
N HIS A 482 2.35 23.47 3.93
CA HIS A 482 1.62 23.99 2.77
C HIS A 482 1.07 25.41 3.00
N VAL A 483 1.17 25.96 4.22
CA VAL A 483 0.62 27.29 4.54
C VAL A 483 1.29 28.40 3.71
N GLU A 484 2.60 28.34 3.48
CA GLU A 484 3.29 29.33 2.64
C GLU A 484 2.79 29.32 1.19
N ARG A 485 2.44 28.14 0.65
CA ARG A 485 1.85 28.02 -0.68
C ARG A 485 0.42 28.57 -0.71
N LEU A 486 -0.36 28.32 0.34
CA LEU A 486 -1.70 28.91 0.48
C LEU A 486 -1.65 30.43 0.57
N MET A 487 -0.62 31.00 1.20
CA MET A 487 -0.42 32.45 1.30
C MET A 487 -0.17 33.13 -0.06
N GLN A 488 0.18 32.36 -1.10
CA GLN A 488 0.43 32.86 -2.46
C GLN A 488 -0.82 32.82 -3.37
N LEU A 489 -1.95 32.33 -2.86
CA LEU A 489 -3.18 32.26 -3.64
C LEU A 489 -3.74 33.65 -3.95
N THR A 490 -4.29 33.82 -5.15
CA THR A 490 -4.93 35.06 -5.60
C THR A 490 -6.29 34.79 -6.22
N GLY A 491 -7.21 35.75 -6.09
CA GLY A 491 -8.54 35.71 -6.73
C GLY A 491 -9.55 34.77 -6.04
N ASP A 492 -10.55 34.32 -6.81
CA ASP A 492 -11.76 33.68 -6.28
C ASP A 492 -11.78 32.14 -6.36
N LYS A 493 -10.78 31.52 -6.99
CA LYS A 493 -10.77 30.05 -7.19
C LYS A 493 -10.44 29.25 -5.92
N GLY A 494 -10.03 29.92 -4.84
CA GLY A 494 -9.60 29.29 -3.60
C GLY A 494 -8.42 28.33 -3.81
N ALA A 495 -8.26 27.35 -2.92
CA ALA A 495 -7.16 26.38 -2.97
C ALA A 495 -7.42 25.18 -3.91
N ARG A 496 -8.42 25.24 -4.81
CA ARG A 496 -8.84 24.10 -5.65
C ARG A 496 -7.76 23.62 -6.62
N ASP A 497 -7.06 24.56 -7.26
CA ASP A 497 -6.00 24.23 -8.22
C ASP A 497 -4.83 23.54 -7.48
N LEU A 498 -4.49 24.02 -6.28
CA LEU A 498 -3.48 23.42 -5.41
C LEU A 498 -3.85 22.00 -4.94
N LEU A 499 -5.13 21.75 -4.64
CA LEU A 499 -5.64 20.39 -4.33
C LEU A 499 -5.60 19.44 -5.53
N THR A 500 -5.55 19.96 -6.75
CA THR A 500 -5.40 19.15 -7.97
C THR A 500 -3.94 18.79 -8.18
N GLU A 501 -3.03 19.75 -8.01
CA GLU A 501 -1.59 19.55 -8.04
C GLU A 501 -1.12 18.54 -6.98
N LEU A 502 -1.64 18.66 -5.76
CA LEU A 502 -1.21 17.86 -4.60
C LEU A 502 -2.05 16.60 -4.37
N ALA A 503 -2.75 16.08 -5.40
CA ALA A 503 -3.67 14.95 -5.24
C ALA A 503 -3.03 13.71 -4.58
N GLY A 504 -1.73 13.48 -4.80
CA GLY A 504 -0.96 12.40 -4.18
C GLY A 504 -0.66 12.56 -2.68
N GLU A 505 -0.91 13.74 -2.10
CA GLU A 505 -0.74 14.03 -0.66
C GLU A 505 -2.08 14.13 0.09
N THR A 506 -3.20 13.75 -0.56
CA THR A 506 -4.55 13.94 0.00
C THR A 506 -5.14 12.67 0.61
N VAL A 507 -5.88 12.84 1.70
CA VAL A 507 -6.75 11.82 2.30
C VAL A 507 -8.17 12.35 2.32
N MET A 508 -9.13 11.54 1.88
CA MET A 508 -10.55 11.89 1.85
C MET A 508 -11.28 11.33 3.07
N VAL A 509 -12.09 12.16 3.71
CA VAL A 509 -12.93 11.78 4.86
C VAL A 509 -14.39 12.06 4.53
N GLU A 510 -15.17 11.00 4.38
CA GLU A 510 -16.60 11.11 4.08
C GLU A 510 -17.37 11.67 5.29
N LEU A 511 -18.01 12.82 5.09
CA LEU A 511 -18.90 13.49 6.06
C LEU A 511 -20.37 13.51 5.59
N GLY A 512 -20.69 12.95 4.43
CA GLY A 512 -22.04 12.96 3.88
C GLY A 512 -22.46 14.37 3.44
N GLU A 513 -23.75 14.69 3.56
CA GLU A 513 -24.31 15.95 3.07
C GLU A 513 -23.68 17.19 3.71
N ALA A 514 -23.13 17.06 4.92
CA ALA A 514 -22.46 18.16 5.61
C ALA A 514 -21.26 18.74 4.84
N ALA A 515 -20.56 17.92 4.04
CA ALA A 515 -19.40 18.37 3.27
C ALA A 515 -19.77 19.13 1.98
N ALA A 516 -21.00 18.94 1.49
CA ALA A 516 -21.45 19.46 0.19
C ALA A 516 -22.61 20.47 0.31
N LEU A 517 -23.15 20.67 1.51
CA LEU A 517 -24.24 21.63 1.70
C LEU A 517 -23.76 23.05 1.42
N ASP A 518 -24.32 23.64 0.37
CA ASP A 518 -24.10 25.03 -0.01
C ASP A 518 -25.42 25.80 0.10
N LEU A 519 -25.50 26.73 1.06
CA LEU A 519 -26.70 27.53 1.32
C LEU A 519 -26.71 28.86 0.55
N ASP A 520 -26.15 28.89 -0.67
CA ASP A 520 -25.87 30.11 -1.44
C ASP A 520 -27.11 30.82 -2.00
N THR A 521 -28.30 30.21 -1.93
CA THR A 521 -29.57 30.84 -2.35
C THR A 521 -30.63 30.76 -1.26
N ARG A 522 -31.59 31.69 -1.32
CA ARG A 522 -32.70 31.76 -0.36
C ARG A 522 -33.50 30.46 -0.35
N GLU A 523 -33.73 29.88 -1.52
CA GLU A 523 -34.44 28.61 -1.68
C GLU A 523 -33.65 27.42 -1.11
N ALA A 524 -32.31 27.46 -1.15
CA ALA A 524 -31.49 26.43 -0.50
C ALA A 524 -31.57 26.54 1.04
N LEU A 525 -31.52 27.77 1.56
CA LEU A 525 -31.67 28.04 2.98
C LEU A 525 -33.06 27.63 3.51
N GLU A 526 -34.14 28.02 2.82
CA GLU A 526 -35.51 27.69 3.21
C GLU A 526 -35.76 26.17 3.14
N ARG A 527 -35.21 25.47 2.14
CA ARG A 527 -35.27 24.00 2.06
C ARG A 527 -34.54 23.30 3.20
N ALA A 528 -33.48 23.91 3.73
CA ALA A 528 -32.78 23.42 4.91
C ALA A 528 -33.54 23.75 6.22
N GLY A 529 -34.62 24.53 6.16
CA GLY A 529 -35.40 24.96 7.33
C GLY A 529 -34.97 26.32 7.90
N GLY A 530 -34.06 27.03 7.24
CA GLY A 530 -33.54 28.32 7.67
C GLY A 530 -34.43 29.50 7.31
N ARG A 531 -34.23 30.62 8.00
CA ARG A 531 -34.97 31.89 7.80
C ARG A 531 -34.01 33.06 7.76
N ILE A 532 -34.35 34.06 6.95
CA ILE A 532 -33.67 35.35 6.93
C ILE A 532 -34.53 36.32 7.73
N SER A 533 -34.00 36.82 8.84
CA SER A 533 -34.60 37.96 9.55
C SER A 533 -34.34 39.21 8.71
N LEU A 534 -35.42 39.84 8.21
CA LEU A 534 -35.36 41.10 7.45
C LEU A 534 -35.10 42.29 8.35
#